data_AF-A0A223ZFK6-F1
#
_entry.id   AF-A0A223ZFK6-F1
#
_cell.length_a   1.000
_cell.length_b   1.000
_cell.length_c   1.000
_cell.angle_alpha   90.00
_cell.angle_beta   90.00
_cell.angle_gamma   90.00
#
_symmetry.space_group_name_H-M   'P 1'
#
loop_
_entity.id
_entity.type
_entity.pdbx_description
1 polymer ?
#
loop_
_entity_poly.entity_id
_entity_poly.type
_entity_poly.pdbx_seq_one_letter_code
_entity_poly.pdbx_strand_id
1 'polypeptide(L)'
;MKSGFGEGAYFITRSVYRDQFREKLGFDPFPGTLNIEVGDPEIVERIREGAPVIQGGGGFGDVLYVKALLNGVVEGAILFPLKTHHRQGCLEFVAPVNLRKTLKLRDGDTVSLDIDTSEIQE
;
A
#
# COMPACT_ATOMS: atom_id res chain seq x y z
N MET A 1 -10.68 7.37 -5.54
CA MET A 1 -10.61 5.90 -5.42
C MET A 1 -11.21 5.28 -6.68
N LYS A 2 -10.40 4.61 -7.50
CA LYS A 2 -10.88 3.83 -8.65
C LYS A 2 -10.62 2.34 -8.42
N SER A 3 -11.57 1.51 -8.84
CA SER A 3 -11.40 0.07 -9.01
C SER A 3 -10.27 -0.21 -10.00
N GLY A 4 -9.10 -0.63 -9.51
CA GLY A 4 -8.08 -1.26 -10.36
C GLY A 4 -8.61 -2.62 -10.85
N PHE A 5 -8.15 -3.09 -12.00
CA PHE A 5 -8.62 -4.31 -12.69
C PHE A 5 -8.32 -5.64 -11.96
N GLY A 6 -8.25 -5.65 -10.62
CA GLY A 6 -7.85 -6.82 -9.83
C GLY A 6 -6.35 -7.09 -9.81
N GLU A 7 -5.54 -6.23 -10.44
CA GLU A 7 -4.08 -6.35 -10.50
C GLU A 7 -3.44 -6.36 -9.12
N GLY A 8 -3.92 -5.53 -8.19
CA GLY A 8 -3.44 -5.53 -6.80
C GLY A 8 -3.55 -6.90 -6.15
N ALA A 9 -4.68 -7.60 -6.29
CA ALA A 9 -4.84 -8.95 -5.73
C ALA A 9 -3.84 -9.97 -6.31
N TYR A 10 -3.50 -9.83 -7.60
CA TYR A 10 -2.53 -10.69 -8.28
C TYR A 10 -1.11 -10.52 -7.73
N PHE A 11 -0.69 -9.29 -7.43
CA PHE A 11 0.64 -9.03 -6.85
C PHE A 11 0.68 -9.40 -5.37
N ILE A 12 -0.33 -9.00 -4.58
CA ILE A 12 -0.38 -9.24 -3.14
C ILE A 12 -0.31 -10.74 -2.78
N THR A 13 -0.88 -11.61 -3.62
CA THR A 13 -0.90 -13.05 -3.37
C THR A 13 0.33 -13.80 -3.86
N ARG A 14 1.27 -13.14 -4.56
CA ARG A 14 2.45 -13.79 -5.13
C ARG A 14 3.45 -14.14 -4.03
N SER A 15 3.94 -15.38 -4.04
CA SER A 15 4.90 -15.87 -3.04
C SER A 15 6.14 -14.99 -2.89
N VAL A 16 6.64 -14.40 -3.98
CA VAL A 16 7.80 -13.49 -3.98
C VAL A 16 7.65 -12.30 -3.03
N TYR A 17 6.41 -11.83 -2.82
CA TYR A 17 6.10 -10.74 -1.91
C TYR A 17 5.49 -11.23 -0.60
N ARG A 18 4.67 -12.27 -0.64
CA ARG A 18 3.81 -12.68 0.47
C ARG A 18 4.57 -13.03 1.74
N ASP A 19 5.70 -13.71 1.63
CA ASP A 19 6.51 -14.05 2.80
C ASP A 19 7.20 -12.80 3.39
N GLN A 20 7.65 -11.89 2.53
CA GLN A 20 8.19 -10.59 2.96
C GLN A 20 7.11 -9.70 3.60
N PHE A 21 5.85 -9.74 3.14
CA PHE A 21 4.77 -9.02 3.81
C PHE A 21 4.57 -9.52 5.23
N ARG A 22 4.53 -10.84 5.44
CA ARG A 22 4.39 -11.42 6.79
C ARG A 22 5.55 -11.03 7.70
N GLU A 23 6.77 -11.10 7.18
CA GLU A 23 7.98 -10.77 7.95
C GLU A 23 8.09 -9.27 8.26
N LYS A 24 7.95 -8.41 7.24
CA LYS A 24 8.24 -6.97 7.34
C LYS A 24 7.06 -6.14 7.82
N LEU A 25 5.84 -6.49 7.38
CA LEU A 25 4.62 -5.80 7.81
C LEU A 25 4.02 -6.41 9.09
N GLY A 26 4.38 -7.66 9.42
CA GLY A 26 3.81 -8.39 10.56
C GLY A 26 2.44 -9.01 10.28
N PHE A 27 1.97 -9.01 9.03
CA PHE A 27 0.68 -9.61 8.65
C PHE A 27 0.65 -10.17 7.23
N ASP A 28 -0.29 -11.08 6.96
CA ASP A 28 -0.60 -11.58 5.61
C ASP A 28 -1.71 -10.71 4.99
N PRO A 29 -1.45 -9.91 3.93
CA PRO A 29 -2.45 -8.99 3.43
C PRO A 29 -3.64 -9.68 2.76
N PHE A 30 -4.82 -9.06 2.86
CA PHE A 30 -5.99 -9.44 2.09
C PHE A 30 -5.69 -9.33 0.58
N PRO A 31 -6.18 -10.24 -0.28
CA PRO A 31 -5.98 -10.18 -1.73
C PRO A 31 -6.63 -8.95 -2.39
N GLY A 32 -5.93 -7.82 -2.36
CA GLY A 32 -6.34 -6.57 -2.99
C GLY A 32 -5.70 -5.35 -2.32
N THR A 33 -5.76 -4.22 -3.02
CA THR A 33 -5.25 -2.93 -2.51
C THR A 33 -6.37 -1.89 -2.52
N LEU A 34 -6.29 -0.93 -1.58
CA LEU A 34 -7.15 0.23 -1.51
C LEU A 34 -6.44 1.40 -2.18
N ASN A 35 -6.92 1.81 -3.35
CA ASN A 35 -6.35 2.96 -4.08
C ASN A 35 -6.83 4.28 -3.48
N ILE A 36 -5.90 5.08 -2.96
CA ILE A 36 -6.16 6.39 -2.36
C ILE A 36 -5.55 7.45 -3.29
N GLU A 37 -6.37 8.41 -3.71
CA GLU A 37 -5.90 9.56 -4.48
C GLU A 37 -5.48 10.67 -3.51
N VAL A 38 -4.27 11.18 -3.67
CA VAL A 38 -3.72 12.27 -2.86
C VAL A 38 -3.72 13.53 -3.74
N GLY A 39 -4.26 14.63 -3.22
CA GLY A 39 -4.36 15.88 -3.97
C GLY A 39 -3.02 16.52 -4.28
N ASP A 40 -2.00 16.23 -3.46
CA ASP A 40 -0.63 16.72 -3.61
C ASP A 40 0.35 15.56 -3.84
N PRO A 41 0.87 15.39 -5.07
CA PRO A 41 1.86 14.36 -5.38
C PRO A 41 3.19 14.53 -4.62
N GLU A 42 3.56 15.73 -4.16
CA GLU A 42 4.80 15.93 -3.42
C GLU A 42 4.77 15.23 -2.06
N ILE A 43 3.59 15.14 -1.44
CA ILE A 43 3.41 14.38 -0.19
C ILE A 43 3.71 12.89 -0.42
N VAL A 44 3.25 12.33 -1.54
CA VAL A 44 3.51 10.93 -1.91
C VAL A 44 5.00 10.67 -2.05
N GLU A 45 5.72 11.59 -2.69
CA GLU A 45 7.17 11.50 -2.87
C GLU A 45 7.93 11.58 -1.55
N ARG A 46 7.51 12.47 -0.65
CA ARG A 46 8.12 12.60 0.69
C ARG A 46 7.90 11.38 1.57
N ILE A 47 6.75 10.71 1.45
CA ILE A 47 6.46 9.51 2.25
C ILE A 47 7.34 8.33 1.79
N ARG A 48 7.58 8.19 0.49
CA ARG A 48 8.35 7.07 -0.06
C ARG A 48 9.86 7.26 0.07
N GLU A 49 10.34 8.50 0.22
CA GLU A 49 11.75 8.80 0.42
C GLU A 49 12.24 8.11 1.70
N GLY A 50 13.35 7.36 1.63
CA GLY A 50 13.87 6.62 2.78
C GLY A 50 13.07 5.38 3.21
N ALA A 51 11.99 5.04 2.52
CA ALA A 51 11.12 3.93 2.89
C ALA A 51 11.80 2.56 2.66
N PRO A 52 11.57 1.58 3.54
CA PRO A 52 12.10 0.23 3.38
C PRO A 52 11.52 -0.49 2.14
N VAL A 53 12.29 -1.46 1.64
CA VAL A 53 12.00 -2.16 0.39
C VAL A 53 11.51 -3.59 0.64
N ILE A 54 10.47 -3.99 -0.08
CA ILE A 54 10.08 -5.37 -0.35
C ILE A 54 10.58 -5.74 -1.75
N GLN A 55 11.40 -6.78 -1.84
CA GLN A 55 12.12 -7.11 -3.07
C GLN A 55 11.24 -7.87 -4.05
N GLY A 56 11.16 -7.37 -5.28
CA GLY A 56 10.59 -8.08 -6.42
C GLY A 56 11.64 -8.96 -7.07
N GLY A 57 11.37 -10.25 -7.20
CA GLY A 57 12.29 -11.19 -7.87
C GLY A 57 12.06 -11.27 -9.39
N GLY A 58 13.11 -11.63 -10.14
CA GLY A 58 13.10 -12.32 -11.45
C GLY A 58 12.18 -11.83 -12.59
N GLY A 59 11.60 -10.64 -12.49
CA GLY A 59 10.60 -10.11 -13.43
C GLY A 59 9.62 -9.10 -12.81
N PHE A 60 9.45 -9.17 -11.49
CA PHE A 60 8.66 -8.26 -10.68
C PHE A 60 9.51 -7.08 -10.18
N GLY A 61 8.88 -5.92 -9.98
CA GLY A 61 9.57 -4.74 -9.44
C GLY A 61 9.56 -4.72 -7.92
N ASP A 62 10.55 -4.04 -7.33
CA ASP A 62 10.55 -3.74 -5.91
C ASP A 62 9.36 -2.88 -5.51
N VAL A 63 8.98 -2.96 -4.24
CA VAL A 63 7.88 -2.22 -3.66
C VAL A 63 8.40 -1.54 -2.40
N LEU A 64 8.36 -0.22 -2.35
CA LEU A 64 8.58 0.49 -1.09
C LEU A 64 7.33 0.36 -0.24
N TYR A 65 7.49 0.35 1.07
CA TYR A 65 6.35 0.32 1.98
C TYR A 65 6.55 1.23 3.18
N VAL A 66 5.43 1.72 3.72
CA VAL A 66 5.40 2.45 4.99
C VAL A 66 4.19 1.98 5.79
N LYS A 67 4.39 1.61 7.05
CA LYS A 67 3.27 1.23 7.93
C LYS A 67 2.39 2.44 8.22
N ALA A 68 1.09 2.23 8.30
CA ALA A 68 0.14 3.30 8.54
C ALA A 68 -1.17 2.78 9.14
N LEU A 69 -1.90 3.69 9.79
CA LEU A 69 -3.22 3.47 10.36
C LEU A 69 -4.27 4.17 9.50
N LEU A 70 -5.20 3.39 8.94
CA LEU A 70 -6.28 3.90 8.12
C LEU A 70 -7.49 4.27 8.98
N ASN A 71 -7.96 5.51 8.83
CA ASN A 71 -9.09 6.09 9.57
C ASN A 71 -8.97 5.96 11.10
N GLY A 72 -7.75 5.87 11.63
CA GLY A 72 -7.50 5.67 13.07
C GLY A 72 -7.90 4.29 13.61
N VAL A 73 -8.23 3.33 12.74
CA VAL A 73 -8.86 2.05 13.15
C VAL A 73 -8.16 0.82 12.59
N VAL A 74 -7.71 0.85 11.33
CA VAL A 74 -7.16 -0.35 10.67
C VAL A 74 -5.68 -0.20 10.42
N GLU A 75 -4.88 -1.00 11.11
CA GLU A 75 -3.44 -1.12 10.85
C GLU A 75 -3.19 -1.76 9.49
N GLY A 76 -2.18 -1.26 8.80
CA GLY A 76 -1.79 -1.75 7.49
C GLY A 76 -0.51 -1.08 7.00
N ALA A 77 -0.34 -1.06 5.68
CA ALA A 77 0.79 -0.41 5.05
C ALA A 77 0.40 0.24 3.72
N ILE A 78 1.05 1.35 3.42
CA ILE A 78 1.08 1.98 2.11
C ILE A 78 2.16 1.28 1.29
N LEU A 79 1.85 0.92 0.05
CA LEU A 79 2.76 0.32 -0.91
C LEU A 79 3.01 1.29 -2.08
N PHE A 80 4.26 1.35 -2.51
CA PHE A 80 4.71 2.12 -3.67
C PHE A 80 5.43 1.17 -4.62
N PRO A 81 4.72 0.58 -5.60
CA PRO A 81 5.35 -0.26 -6.61
C PRO A 81 6.31 0.57 -7.48
N LEU A 82 7.59 0.19 -7.55
CA LEU A 82 8.59 0.92 -8.35
C LEU A 82 8.48 0.63 -9.86
N LYS A 83 7.84 -0.46 -10.22
CA LYS A 83 7.57 -0.86 -11.61
C LYS A 83 6.07 -0.87 -11.86
N THR A 84 5.51 0.31 -12.15
CA THR A 84 4.08 0.47 -12.45
C THR A 84 3.83 1.45 -13.58
N HIS A 85 2.67 1.32 -14.23
CA HIS A 85 2.12 2.30 -15.18
C HIS A 85 1.03 3.18 -14.55
N HIS A 86 0.85 3.10 -13.22
CA HIS A 86 -0.19 3.86 -12.53
C HIS A 86 0.08 5.37 -12.53
N ARG A 87 -1.00 6.13 -12.30
CA ARG A 87 -0.97 7.60 -12.28
C ARG A 87 -0.19 8.09 -11.06
N GLN A 88 0.62 9.14 -11.26
CA GLN A 88 1.24 9.89 -10.16
C GLN A 88 0.16 10.41 -9.19
N GLY A 89 0.47 10.43 -7.89
CA GLY A 89 -0.46 10.91 -6.86
C GLY A 89 -1.47 9.87 -6.33
N CYS A 90 -1.29 8.59 -6.63
CA CYS A 90 -2.07 7.51 -6.03
C CYS A 90 -1.22 6.66 -5.08
N LEU A 91 -1.79 6.29 -3.93
CA LEU A 91 -1.23 5.37 -2.95
C LEU A 91 -2.02 4.06 -2.97
N GLU A 92 -1.34 2.93 -2.75
CA GLU A 92 -2.00 1.64 -2.55
C GLU A 92 -1.90 1.25 -1.08
N PHE A 93 -3.01 1.08 -0.38
CA PHE A 93 -3.02 0.64 1.01
C PHE A 93 -3.45 -0.83 1.14
N VAL A 94 -2.74 -1.59 1.97
CA VAL A 94 -3.00 -3.00 2.25
C VAL A 94 -3.19 -3.27 3.73
N ALA A 95 -4.03 -4.24 4.05
CA ALA A 95 -4.35 -4.66 5.40
C ALA A 95 -4.70 -6.15 5.41
N PRO A 96 -4.70 -6.82 6.58
CA PRO A 96 -5.11 -8.23 6.68
C PRO A 96 -6.62 -8.45 6.42
N VAL A 97 -7.40 -7.38 6.26
CA VAL A 97 -8.86 -7.41 6.10
C VAL A 97 -9.32 -6.74 4.80
N ASN A 98 -10.53 -7.08 4.35
CA ASN A 98 -11.16 -6.38 3.23
C ASN A 98 -11.63 -4.98 3.67
N LEU A 99 -10.82 -3.97 3.37
CA LEU A 99 -11.02 -2.58 3.80
C LEU A 99 -12.36 -1.99 3.41
N ARG A 100 -12.83 -2.23 2.17
CA ARG A 100 -14.14 -1.74 1.73
C ARG A 100 -15.29 -2.34 2.54
N LYS A 101 -15.21 -3.63 2.87
CA LYS A 101 -16.23 -4.27 3.71
C LYS A 101 -16.15 -3.82 5.16
N THR A 102 -14.94 -3.77 5.71
CA THR A 102 -14.69 -3.42 7.12
C THR A 102 -15.08 -1.98 7.42
N LEU A 103 -14.66 -1.03 6.57
CA LEU A 103 -14.88 0.40 6.76
C LEU A 103 -16.09 0.94 5.96
N LYS A 104 -16.79 0.07 5.23
CA LYS A 104 -17.95 0.39 4.38
C LYS A 104 -17.66 1.46 3.31
N LEU A 105 -16.41 1.52 2.83
CA LEU A 105 -15.93 2.52 1.88
C LEU A 105 -16.49 2.32 0.47
N ARG A 106 -16.77 3.45 -0.19
CA ARG A 106 -17.21 3.58 -1.57
C ARG A 106 -16.24 4.45 -2.36
N ASP A 107 -16.35 4.39 -3.69
CA ASP A 107 -15.57 5.26 -4.54
C ASP A 107 -15.96 6.72 -4.29
N GLY A 108 -14.95 7.57 -4.04
CA GLY A 108 -15.14 8.99 -3.72
C GLY A 108 -15.12 9.30 -2.23
N ASP A 109 -15.16 8.30 -1.35
CA ASP A 109 -15.03 8.52 0.09
C ASP A 109 -13.64 9.05 0.45
N THR A 110 -13.60 9.97 1.41
CA THR A 110 -12.35 10.47 2.00
C THR A 110 -11.91 9.54 3.12
N VAL A 111 -10.61 9.29 3.19
CA VAL A 111 -9.97 8.51 4.26
C VAL A 111 -8.79 9.30 4.84
N SER A 112 -8.42 9.01 6.09
CA SER A 112 -7.21 9.53 6.71
C SER A 112 -6.17 8.42 6.88
N LEU A 113 -4.90 8.79 6.75
CA LEU A 113 -3.76 7.91 6.99
C LEU A 113 -2.87 8.55 8.04
N ASP A 114 -2.64 7.84 9.15
CA ASP A 114 -1.59 8.20 10.11
C ASP A 114 -0.37 7.34 9.78
N ILE A 115 0.72 7.99 9.36
CA ILE A 115 1.89 7.32 8.80
C ILE A 115 2.93 7.11 9.90
N ASP A 116 3.44 5.88 10.00
CA ASP A 116 4.55 5.57 10.89
C ASP A 116 5.88 5.94 10.22
N THR A 117 6.51 6.99 10.73
CA THR A 117 7.79 7.49 10.19
C THR A 117 9.01 6.88 10.89
N SER A 118 8.83 5.94 11.82
CA SER A 118 9.94 5.38 12.61
C SER A 118 10.90 4.51 11.79
N GLU A 119 10.44 3.96 10.66
CA GLU A 119 11.23 3.09 9.77
C GLU A 119 11.76 3.83 8.52
N ILE A 120 11.47 5.12 8.38
CA ILE A 120 11.94 5.95 7.26
C ILE A 120 13.35 6.46 7.57
N GLN A 121 14.33 6.07 6.75
CA GLN A 121 15.73 6.48 6.92
C GLN A 121 15.97 7.83 6.23
N GLU A 122 16.56 8.80 6.93
CA GLU A 122 17.00 10.10 6.38
C GLU A 122 18.12 9.97 5.34
#